data_AF-A0A2E7SSH0-F1
#
_entry.id   AF-A0A2E7SSH0-F1
#
_cell.length_a   1.000
_cell.length_b   1.000
_cell.length_c   1.000
_cell.angle_alpha   90.00
_cell.angle_beta   90.00
_cell.angle_gamma   90.00
#
_symmetry.space_group_name_H-M   'P 1'
#
loop_
_entity.id
_entity.type
_entity.pdbx_description
1 polymer ?
#
loop_
_entity_poly.entity_id
_entity_poly.type
_entity_poly.pdbx_seq_one_letter_code
_entity_poly.pdbx_strand_id
1 'polypeptide(L)'
;MPEPGPSESIEVTVVMPCLNEAETLAVCIRKAFDCLSENGFTGEVVVADNGSTDGSQAIAEAEGARVVSVEAKGYGSALMGGIAAAKGQYVIMGDADDSYDFSSLVPFIERLREGNDLVMGNRFRGGIAPGAMPPLHRYLGNPVLSGL
;
A
#
# COMPACT_ATOMS: atom_id res chain seq x y z
N MET A 1 20.14 -6.92 -35.39
CA MET A 1 19.88 -6.18 -34.13
C MET A 1 19.42 -7.19 -33.12
N PRO A 2 20.02 -7.31 -31.93
CA PRO A 2 19.46 -8.19 -30.92
C PRO A 2 18.06 -7.68 -30.53
N GLU A 3 17.11 -8.60 -30.43
CA GLU A 3 15.77 -8.37 -29.89
C GLU A 3 15.88 -7.76 -28.49
N PRO A 4 15.05 -6.76 -28.11
CA PRO A 4 15.01 -6.29 -26.74
C PRO A 4 14.68 -7.48 -25.82
N GLY A 5 15.49 -7.69 -24.79
CA GLY A 5 15.22 -8.71 -23.77
C GLY A 5 13.83 -8.50 -23.16
N PRO A 6 13.22 -9.55 -22.55
CA PRO A 6 11.92 -9.39 -21.91
C PRO A 6 12.02 -8.23 -20.92
N SER A 7 11.24 -7.17 -21.14
CA SER A 7 10.96 -6.18 -20.12
C SER A 7 10.57 -6.97 -18.88
N GLU A 8 11.34 -6.88 -17.79
CA GLU A 8 10.98 -7.55 -16.55
C GLU A 8 9.54 -7.15 -16.22
N SER A 9 8.64 -8.12 -16.23
CA SER A 9 7.24 -7.87 -15.91
C SER A 9 7.16 -7.45 -14.46
N ILE A 10 6.48 -6.34 -14.18
CA ILE A 10 6.24 -5.88 -12.81
C ILE A 10 5.51 -7.02 -12.07
N GLU A 11 6.10 -7.51 -10.99
CA GLU A 11 5.52 -8.56 -10.18
C GLU A 11 4.52 -7.98 -9.19
N VAL A 12 4.88 -6.87 -8.52
CA VAL A 12 4.07 -6.29 -7.44
C VAL A 12 3.80 -4.80 -7.71
N THR A 13 2.55 -4.39 -7.66
CA THR A 13 2.17 -2.98 -7.51
C THR A 13 1.73 -2.73 -6.07
N VAL A 14 2.39 -1.78 -5.40
CA VAL A 14 1.93 -1.24 -4.12
C VAL A 14 1.04 -0.03 -4.39
N VAL A 15 -0.25 -0.12 -4.05
CA VAL A 15 -1.24 0.95 -4.25
C VAL A 15 -1.46 1.70 -2.93
N MET A 16 -1.25 3.00 -2.97
CA MET A 16 -1.48 3.91 -1.84
C MET A 16 -2.58 4.92 -2.22
N PRO A 17 -3.81 4.82 -1.66
CA PRO A 17 -4.78 5.89 -1.82
C PRO A 17 -4.29 7.14 -1.09
N CYS A 18 -4.48 8.32 -1.67
CA CYS A 18 -3.93 9.56 -1.15
C CYS A 18 -4.93 10.72 -1.21
N LEU A 19 -5.07 11.43 -0.09
CA LEU A 19 -5.77 12.70 0.03
C LEU A 19 -5.13 13.55 1.15
N ASN A 20 -4.25 14.48 0.76
CA ASN A 20 -3.50 15.35 1.66
C ASN A 20 -2.64 14.60 2.70
N GLU A 21 -1.69 13.78 2.23
CA GLU A 21 -0.80 12.96 3.05
C GLU A 21 0.66 13.42 2.98
N ALA A 22 0.92 14.72 2.74
CA ALA A 22 2.27 15.23 2.48
C ALA A 22 3.28 14.96 3.61
N GLU A 23 2.83 14.78 4.86
CA GLU A 23 3.70 14.55 6.01
C GLU A 23 4.32 13.14 6.03
N THR A 24 3.60 12.13 5.55
CA THR A 24 3.93 10.70 5.71
C THR A 24 4.19 9.99 4.40
N LEU A 25 3.67 10.51 3.29
CA LEU A 25 3.70 9.86 1.98
C LEU A 25 5.11 9.47 1.52
N ALA A 26 6.10 10.34 1.70
CA ALA A 26 7.48 10.05 1.31
C ALA A 26 8.05 8.84 2.07
N VAL A 27 7.75 8.72 3.36
CA VAL A 27 8.22 7.59 4.19
C VAL A 27 7.56 6.30 3.71
N CYS A 28 6.26 6.31 3.43
CA CYS A 28 5.54 5.14 2.92
C CYS A 28 6.12 4.65 1.59
N ILE A 29 6.36 5.56 0.65
CA ILE A 29 6.90 5.24 -0.68
C ILE A 29 8.30 4.63 -0.56
N ARG A 30 9.19 5.24 0.25
CA ARG A 30 10.54 4.70 0.46
C ARG A 30 10.50 3.31 1.09
N LYS A 31 9.73 3.11 2.17
CA LYS A 31 9.58 1.78 2.79
C LYS A 31 9.15 0.71 1.79
N ALA A 32 8.20 1.04 0.91
CA ALA A 32 7.74 0.12 -0.13
C ALA A 32 8.86 -0.20 -1.15
N PHE A 33 9.53 0.82 -1.70
CA PHE A 33 10.62 0.61 -2.67
C PHE A 33 11.83 -0.11 -2.05
N ASP A 34 12.22 0.26 -0.83
CA ASP A 34 13.31 -0.38 -0.09
C ASP A 34 12.98 -1.86 0.12
N CYS A 35 11.77 -2.17 0.63
CA CYS A 35 11.34 -3.56 0.81
C CYS A 35 11.35 -4.36 -0.50
N LEU A 36 10.88 -3.77 -1.61
CA LEU A 36 10.85 -4.44 -2.91
C LEU A 36 12.27 -4.71 -3.42
N SER A 37 13.13 -3.69 -3.40
CA SER A 37 14.50 -3.77 -3.93
C SER A 37 15.42 -4.68 -3.11
N GLU A 38 15.37 -4.59 -1.77
CA GLU A 38 16.19 -5.40 -0.85
C GLU A 38 15.88 -6.90 -0.96
N ASN A 39 14.66 -7.25 -1.36
CA ASN A 39 14.22 -8.63 -1.49
C ASN A 39 14.15 -9.11 -2.95
N GLY A 40 14.63 -8.30 -3.90
CA GLY A 40 14.73 -8.67 -5.32
C GLY A 40 13.38 -8.81 -6.04
N PHE A 41 12.36 -8.08 -5.59
CA PHE A 41 11.06 -8.02 -6.28
C PHE A 41 11.07 -6.91 -7.33
N THR A 42 10.65 -7.22 -8.56
CA THR A 42 10.35 -6.20 -9.57
C THR A 42 9.00 -5.58 -9.23
N GLY A 43 8.98 -4.33 -8.74
CA GLY A 43 7.74 -3.69 -8.33
C GLY A 43 7.63 -2.21 -8.68
N GLU A 44 6.41 -1.69 -8.57
CA GLU A 44 6.11 -0.25 -8.68
C GLU A 44 5.29 0.21 -7.47
N VAL A 45 5.36 1.51 -7.17
CA VAL A 45 4.45 2.18 -6.23
C VAL A 45 3.51 3.09 -7.01
N VAL A 46 2.21 2.94 -6.78
CA VAL A 46 1.14 3.75 -7.37
C VAL A 46 0.48 4.55 -6.27
N VAL A 47 0.52 5.87 -6.40
CA VAL A 47 -0.21 6.79 -5.53
C VAL A 47 -1.50 7.21 -6.23
N ALA A 48 -2.63 6.74 -5.74
CA ALA A 48 -3.95 7.06 -6.29
C ALA A 48 -4.50 8.30 -5.58
N ASP A 49 -4.28 9.47 -6.18
CA ASP A 49 -4.64 10.77 -5.62
C ASP A 49 -6.05 11.18 -6.06
N ASN A 50 -6.93 11.48 -5.10
CA ASN A 50 -8.31 11.89 -5.39
C ASN A 50 -8.61 13.36 -5.06
N GLY A 51 -7.59 14.23 -5.20
CA GLY A 51 -7.73 15.68 -5.10
C GLY A 51 -6.95 16.30 -3.94
N SER A 52 -5.70 15.88 -3.73
CA SER A 52 -4.82 16.54 -2.76
C SER A 52 -4.50 17.98 -3.17
N THR A 53 -4.26 18.82 -2.17
CA THR A 53 -3.99 20.26 -2.29
C THR A 53 -2.76 20.72 -1.50
N ASP A 54 -2.09 19.78 -0.83
CA ASP A 54 -0.98 20.01 0.10
C ASP A 54 0.41 19.73 -0.49
N GLY A 55 0.47 19.31 -1.77
CA GLY A 55 1.71 18.95 -2.46
C GLY A 55 2.01 17.44 -2.47
N SER A 56 1.13 16.59 -1.96
CA SER A 56 1.28 15.11 -1.96
C SER A 56 1.68 14.54 -3.32
N GLN A 57 1.07 15.01 -4.42
CA GLN A 57 1.36 14.54 -5.77
C GLN A 57 2.83 14.78 -6.16
N ALA A 58 3.35 15.98 -5.89
CA ALA A 58 4.74 16.33 -6.21
C ALA A 58 5.73 15.54 -5.35
N ILE A 59 5.38 15.27 -4.09
CA ILE A 59 6.17 14.41 -3.22
C ILE A 59 6.22 12.99 -3.79
N ALA A 60 5.08 12.43 -4.18
CA ALA A 60 5.01 11.09 -4.75
C ALA A 60 5.89 10.94 -6.01
N GLU A 61 5.79 11.89 -6.94
CA GLU A 61 6.61 11.88 -8.16
C GLU A 61 8.11 12.02 -7.85
N ALA A 62 8.47 12.87 -6.88
CA ALA A 62 9.86 13.06 -6.47
C ALA A 62 10.48 11.81 -5.84
N GLU A 63 9.68 11.01 -5.13
CA GLU A 63 10.09 9.72 -4.55
C GLU A 63 10.02 8.56 -5.56
N GLY A 64 9.69 8.84 -6.82
CA GLY A 64 9.66 7.86 -7.90
C GLY A 64 8.38 7.03 -7.99
N ALA A 65 7.36 7.35 -7.21
CA ALA A 65 6.05 6.73 -7.33
C ALA A 65 5.29 7.27 -8.54
N ARG A 66 4.45 6.42 -9.13
CA ARG A 66 3.56 6.81 -10.22
C ARG A 66 2.26 7.35 -9.65
N VAL A 67 1.96 8.62 -9.94
CA VAL A 67 0.70 9.24 -9.51
C VAL A 67 -0.41 8.91 -10.51
N VAL A 68 -1.55 8.46 -9.99
CA VAL A 68 -2.79 8.23 -10.73
C VAL A 68 -3.83 9.19 -10.20
N SER A 69 -4.23 10.15 -11.03
CA SER A 69 -5.31 11.06 -10.68
C SER A 69 -6.66 10.35 -10.77
N VAL A 70 -7.42 10.39 -9.68
CA VAL A 70 -8.76 9.81 -9.57
C VAL A 70 -9.76 10.94 -9.37
N GLU A 71 -10.55 11.24 -10.41
CA GLU A 71 -11.53 12.34 -10.38
C GLU A 71 -12.65 12.11 -9.34
N ALA A 72 -13.09 10.86 -9.20
CA ALA A 72 -14.14 10.50 -8.26
C ALA A 72 -13.63 10.55 -6.83
N LYS A 73 -14.25 11.39 -6.00
CA LYS A 73 -13.94 11.48 -4.57
C LYS A 73 -14.29 10.19 -3.82
N GLY A 74 -13.59 9.99 -2.71
CA GLY A 74 -13.84 8.88 -1.79
C GLY A 74 -12.70 7.87 -1.79
N TYR A 75 -12.49 7.26 -0.63
CA TYR A 75 -11.43 6.29 -0.39
C TYR A 75 -11.53 5.08 -1.33
N GLY A 76 -12.73 4.51 -1.47
CA GLY A 76 -12.96 3.39 -2.39
C GLY A 76 -12.70 3.76 -3.85
N SER A 77 -13.05 4.98 -4.26
CA SER A 77 -12.77 5.49 -5.61
C SER A 77 -11.26 5.55 -5.88
N ALA A 78 -10.48 6.08 -4.92
CA ALA A 78 -9.02 6.14 -5.00
C ALA A 78 -8.41 4.74 -5.13
N LEU A 79 -8.80 3.81 -4.24
CA LEU A 79 -8.34 2.42 -4.32
C LEU A 79 -8.68 1.76 -5.66
N MET A 80 -9.93 1.87 -6.12
CA MET A 80 -10.35 1.29 -7.38
C MET A 80 -9.58 1.87 -8.57
N GLY A 81 -9.34 3.18 -8.59
CA GLY A 81 -8.55 3.84 -9.62
C GLY A 81 -7.08 3.39 -9.61
N GLY A 82 -6.49 3.28 -8.42
CA GLY A 82 -5.13 2.78 -8.24
C GLY A 82 -4.96 1.32 -8.67
N ILE A 83 -5.88 0.44 -8.26
CA ILE A 83 -5.90 -0.97 -8.62
C ILE A 83 -6.11 -1.14 -10.13
N ALA A 84 -7.04 -0.40 -10.75
CA ALA A 84 -7.28 -0.47 -12.19
C ALA A 84 -6.07 0.00 -13.01
N ALA A 85 -5.26 0.90 -12.45
CA ALA A 85 -4.04 1.40 -13.08
C ALA A 85 -2.79 0.59 -12.75
N ALA A 86 -2.88 -0.43 -11.88
CA ALA A 86 -1.75 -1.26 -11.48
C ALA A 86 -1.24 -2.12 -12.65
N LYS A 87 0.08 -2.30 -12.73
CA LYS A 87 0.73 -3.12 -13.77
C LYS A 87 1.29 -4.43 -13.23
N GLY A 88 1.35 -4.58 -11.92
CA GLY A 88 1.85 -5.77 -11.23
C GLY A 88 0.92 -6.96 -11.39
N GLN A 89 1.50 -8.16 -11.34
CA GLN A 89 0.75 -9.40 -11.23
C GLN A 89 -0.02 -9.48 -9.90
N TYR A 90 0.61 -8.99 -8.84
CA TYR A 90 0.04 -8.84 -7.51
C TYR A 90 -0.19 -7.37 -7.19
N VAL A 91 -1.28 -7.09 -6.49
CA VAL A 91 -1.59 -5.76 -5.97
C VAL A 91 -1.67 -5.84 -4.45
N ILE A 92 -0.85 -5.04 -3.77
CA ILE A 92 -0.93 -4.84 -2.33
C ILE A 92 -1.36 -3.41 -2.09
N MET A 93 -2.37 -3.21 -1.24
CA MET A 93 -2.87 -1.87 -0.89
C MET A 93 -2.60 -1.57 0.59
N GLY A 94 -2.34 -0.30 0.90
CA GLY A 94 -2.20 0.23 2.25
C GLY A 94 -2.30 1.74 2.27
N ASP A 95 -2.73 2.32 3.40
CA ASP A 95 -2.89 3.77 3.54
C ASP A 95 -1.54 4.49 3.59
N ALA A 96 -1.50 5.72 3.09
CA ALA A 96 -0.27 6.53 2.99
C ALA A 96 0.07 7.34 4.26
N ASP A 97 -0.53 6.98 5.40
CA ASP A 97 -0.43 7.67 6.70
C ASP A 97 0.59 7.02 7.67
N ASP A 98 1.39 6.07 7.18
CA ASP A 98 2.33 5.24 7.94
C ASP A 98 1.69 4.36 9.03
N SER A 99 0.37 4.14 8.98
CA SER A 99 -0.31 3.18 9.86
C SER A 99 -0.03 1.71 9.47
N TYR A 100 0.34 1.47 8.21
CA TYR A 100 0.80 0.17 7.69
C TYR A 100 2.31 0.19 7.48
N ASP A 101 2.98 -0.85 7.96
CA ASP A 101 4.42 -1.00 7.76
C ASP A 101 4.74 -1.60 6.38
N PHE A 102 5.02 -0.75 5.41
CA PHE A 102 5.45 -1.16 4.06
C PHE A 102 6.82 -1.83 4.02
N SER A 103 7.59 -1.86 5.11
CA SER A 103 8.80 -2.70 5.20
C SER A 103 8.48 -4.19 5.41
N SER A 104 7.21 -4.52 5.68
CA SER A 104 6.74 -5.88 5.98
C SER A 104 5.89 -6.48 4.85
N LEU A 105 6.20 -6.18 3.58
CA LEU A 105 5.44 -6.68 2.42
C LEU A 105 5.74 -8.16 2.06
N VAL A 106 6.96 -8.63 2.36
CA VAL A 106 7.45 -9.98 1.98
C VAL A 106 6.46 -11.10 2.34
N PRO A 107 5.90 -11.17 3.57
CA PRO A 107 4.98 -12.24 3.94
C PRO A 107 3.72 -12.27 3.07
N PHE A 108 3.25 -11.12 2.58
CA PHE A 108 2.08 -11.04 1.69
C PHE A 108 2.41 -11.58 0.31
N ILE A 109 3.53 -11.14 -0.26
CA ILE A 109 3.97 -11.55 -1.60
C ILE A 109 4.21 -13.06 -1.64
N GLU A 110 4.87 -13.63 -0.63
CA GLU A 110 5.12 -15.07 -0.55
C GLU A 110 3.83 -15.90 -0.45
N ARG A 111 2.83 -15.43 0.32
CA ARG A 111 1.53 -16.11 0.36
C ARG A 111 0.78 -15.99 -0.98
N LEU A 112 0.89 -14.87 -1.69
CA LEU A 112 0.29 -14.74 -3.02
C LEU A 112 0.96 -15.69 -4.04
N ARG A 113 2.29 -15.82 -3.99
CA ARG A 113 3.06 -16.78 -4.82
C ARG A 113 2.69 -18.24 -4.60
N GLU A 114 2.21 -18.60 -3.41
CA GLU A 114 1.68 -19.94 -3.13
C GLU A 114 0.34 -20.23 -3.83
N GLY A 115 -0.24 -19.26 -4.53
CA GLY A 115 -1.49 -19.38 -5.27
C GLY A 115 -2.73 -18.97 -4.47
N ASN A 116 -2.56 -18.22 -3.38
CA ASN A 116 -3.70 -17.65 -2.67
C ASN A 116 -4.27 -16.45 -3.44
N ASP A 117 -5.58 -16.42 -3.66
CA ASP A 117 -6.25 -15.32 -4.39
C ASP A 117 -6.29 -14.01 -3.59
N LEU A 118 -6.27 -14.10 -2.25
CA LEU A 118 -6.34 -12.95 -1.34
C LEU A 118 -5.54 -13.24 -0.06
N VAL A 119 -4.72 -12.27 0.34
CA VAL A 119 -3.96 -12.29 1.60
C VAL A 119 -4.29 -11.03 2.41
N MET A 120 -4.66 -11.21 3.67
CA MET A 120 -5.11 -10.12 4.54
C MET A 120 -4.23 -9.96 5.78
N GLY A 121 -3.84 -8.72 6.06
CA GLY A 121 -3.09 -8.37 7.27
C GLY A 121 -3.99 -8.46 8.51
N ASN A 122 -3.48 -9.08 9.58
CA ASN A 122 -4.26 -9.26 10.81
C ASN A 122 -3.54 -8.68 12.02
N ARG A 123 -3.95 -7.46 12.40
CA ARG A 123 -3.41 -6.74 13.58
C ARG A 123 -3.66 -7.43 14.93
N PHE A 124 -4.62 -8.36 15.02
CA PHE A 124 -4.93 -9.06 16.26
C PHE A 124 -4.04 -10.28 16.47
N ARG A 125 -3.67 -10.97 15.39
CA ARG A 125 -2.80 -12.17 15.46
C ARG A 125 -1.31 -11.83 15.59
N GLY A 126 -0.88 -10.66 15.12
CA GLY A 126 0.50 -10.18 15.26
C GLY A 126 0.86 -9.59 16.63
N GLY A 127 -0.13 -9.43 17.50
CA GLY A 127 0.02 -8.71 18.77
C GLY A 127 -0.17 -7.20 18.62
N ILE A 128 -0.66 -6.56 19.68
CA ILE A 128 -0.90 -5.11 19.73
C ILE A 128 0.17 -4.50 20.63
N ALA A 129 1.06 -3.70 20.04
CA ALA A 129 2.15 -3.02 20.74
C ALA A 129 1.62 -2.11 21.88
N PRO A 130 2.43 -1.85 22.93
CA PRO A 130 2.05 -0.91 23.98
C PRO A 130 1.68 0.47 23.40
N GLY A 131 0.52 1.01 23.78
CA GLY A 131 0.02 2.30 23.30
C GLY A 131 -0.66 2.30 21.93
N ALA A 132 -0.56 1.21 21.15
CA ALA A 132 -1.14 1.13 19.80
C ALA A 132 -2.67 1.02 19.77
N MET A 133 -3.32 0.72 20.90
CA MET A 133 -4.77 0.66 21.00
C MET A 133 -5.24 1.14 22.39
N PRO A 134 -6.14 2.14 22.46
CA PRO A 134 -6.73 2.57 23.72
C PRO A 134 -7.38 1.39 24.47
N PRO A 135 -7.28 1.31 25.81
CA PRO A 135 -7.89 0.23 26.60
C PRO A 135 -9.39 0.04 26.31
N LEU A 136 -10.10 1.15 26.07
CA LEU A 136 -11.51 1.14 25.70
C LEU A 136 -11.77 0.35 24.41
N HIS A 137 -10.97 0.57 23.37
CA HIS A 137 -11.13 -0.13 22.09
C HIS A 137 -10.69 -1.59 22.18
N ARG A 138 -9.65 -1.87 22.98
CA ARG A 138 -9.06 -3.21 23.12
C ARG A 138 -9.95 -4.16 23.94
N TYR A 139 -10.53 -3.68 25.03
CA TYR A 139 -11.20 -4.54 26.02
C TYR A 139 -12.72 -4.40 26.06
N LEU A 140 -13.30 -3.36 25.47
CA LEU A 140 -14.74 -3.14 25.47
C LEU A 140 -15.31 -2.96 24.06
N GLY A 141 -14.83 -1.96 23.31
CA GLY A 141 -15.37 -1.59 22.01
C GLY A 141 -15.33 -2.74 20.99
N ASN A 142 -14.13 -3.23 20.65
CA ASN A 142 -14.00 -4.31 19.67
C ASN A 142 -14.68 -5.61 20.12
N PRO A 143 -14.52 -6.09 21.38
CA PRO A 143 -15.23 -7.30 21.83
C PRO A 143 -16.76 -7.20 21.76
N VAL A 144 -17.35 -6.05 22.09
CA VAL A 144 -18.82 -5.85 22.05
C VAL A 144 -19.32 -5.76 20.62
N LEU A 145 -18.63 -5.01 19.75
CA LEU A 145 -19.07 -4.80 18.36
C LEU A 145 -18.80 -6.01 17.46
N SER A 146 -17.78 -6.81 17.76
CA SER A 146 -17.43 -8.01 16.98
C SER A 146 -17.94 -9.32 17.60
N GLY A 147 -18.56 -9.25 18.79
CA GLY A 147 -19.22 -10.36 19.46
C GLY A 147 -20.75 -10.40 19.27
N LEU A 148 -21.31 -9.38 18.62
CA LEU A 148 -22.66 -9.40 18.02
C LEU A 148 -22.58 -9.99 16.61
#